data_AF-A0A7C2HCX0-F1
#
_entry.id   AF-A0A7C2HCX0-F1
#
_cell.length_a   1.000
_cell.length_b   1.000
_cell.length_c   1.000
_cell.angle_alpha   90.00
_cell.angle_beta   90.00
_cell.angle_gamma   90.00
#
_symmetry.space_group_name_H-M   'P 1'
#
loop_
_entity.id
_entity.type
_entity.pdbx_description
1 polymer ?
#
loop_
_entity_poly.entity_id
_entity_poly.type
_entity_poly.pdbx_seq_one_letter_code
_entity_poly.pdbx_strand_id
1 'polypeptide(L)'
;MKILLAHNSTYFPSLGGGDKSNRLLMEALAARGHDTLVVTRAPEFSEKSHAELKRELAARGIAAEEDLESLSYTLNGVRVRALTRQPHLRAFFQSCLDAFDPDIILTSTDDPGQILFDLAIRHPRARVVYLVRATIAVPFGPDSSMVSSAKTANLRHADLIIGVSHYVAGYVREWSGLDAIHVPISLLEPGSESSQLGSFDNEFVSMVNPCAVKG
;
A
#
# COMPACT_ATOMS: atom_id res chain seq x y z
N MET A 1 4.46 -17.50 -6.51
CA MET A 1 3.67 -16.46 -7.22
C MET A 1 4.44 -15.17 -7.18
N LYS A 2 4.27 -14.36 -8.22
CA LYS A 2 4.78 -13.00 -8.34
C LYS A 2 3.69 -12.02 -7.91
N ILE A 3 3.95 -11.24 -6.86
CA ILE A 3 2.98 -10.32 -6.28
C ILE A 3 3.56 -8.91 -6.32
N LEU A 4 2.84 -8.00 -6.98
CA LEU A 4 3.24 -6.61 -7.09
C LEU A 4 2.33 -5.72 -6.23
N LEU A 5 2.90 -4.82 -5.44
CA LEU A 5 2.16 -3.74 -4.80
C LEU A 5 2.36 -2.44 -5.57
N ALA A 6 1.26 -1.83 -6.00
CA ALA A 6 1.23 -0.48 -6.55
C ALA A 6 1.03 0.53 -5.41
N HIS A 7 2.09 1.26 -5.06
CA HIS A 7 2.14 2.08 -3.85
C HIS A 7 2.40 3.56 -4.18
N ASN A 8 1.37 4.41 -4.14
CA ASN A 8 1.47 5.81 -4.55
C ASN A 8 1.90 6.75 -3.40
N SER A 9 2.81 6.27 -2.57
CA SER A 9 3.40 6.97 -1.43
C SER A 9 4.78 6.37 -1.19
N THR A 10 5.55 6.94 -0.26
CA THR A 10 6.89 6.41 0.08
C THR A 10 6.77 5.15 0.91
N TYR A 11 7.29 4.05 0.37
CA TYR A 11 7.22 2.74 1.01
C TYR A 11 8.04 2.64 2.29
N PHE A 12 9.25 3.21 2.30
CA PHE A 12 10.15 3.17 3.44
C PHE A 12 11.04 4.42 3.51
N PRO A 13 11.19 5.05 4.70
CA PRO A 13 10.48 4.76 5.95
C PRO A 13 8.96 5.04 5.84
N SER A 14 8.14 4.10 6.30
CA SER A 14 6.67 4.21 6.27
C SER A 14 6.18 5.04 7.45
N LEU A 15 5.65 6.23 7.21
CA LEU A 15 5.13 7.12 8.27
C LEU A 15 3.62 6.99 8.48
N GLY A 16 2.87 6.60 7.44
CA GLY A 16 1.42 6.38 7.51
C GLY A 16 1.06 4.97 7.95
N GLY A 17 -0.08 4.82 8.64
CA GLY A 17 -0.59 3.50 9.05
C GLY A 17 -0.95 2.59 7.86
N GLY A 18 -1.49 3.16 6.78
CA GLY A 18 -1.76 2.44 5.52
C GLY A 18 -0.47 1.95 4.87
N ASP A 19 0.52 2.84 4.73
CA ASP A 19 1.85 2.52 4.19
C ASP A 19 2.54 1.42 5.00
N LYS A 20 2.54 1.56 6.34
CA LYS A 20 3.10 0.55 7.24
C LYS A 20 2.40 -0.79 7.08
N SER A 21 1.07 -0.81 6.99
CA SER A 21 0.31 -2.05 6.83
C SER A 21 0.55 -2.70 5.47
N ASN A 22 0.67 -1.92 4.40
CA ASN A 22 1.03 -2.42 3.07
C ASN A 22 2.44 -3.02 3.09
N ARG A 23 3.40 -2.37 3.76
CA ARG A 23 4.75 -2.88 3.96
C ARG A 23 4.75 -4.22 4.69
N LEU A 24 4.14 -4.30 5.87
CA LEU A 24 4.11 -5.53 6.65
C LEU A 24 3.41 -6.67 5.90
N LEU A 25 2.36 -6.38 5.11
CA LEU A 25 1.71 -7.38 4.26
C LEU A 25 2.69 -7.93 3.21
N MET A 26 3.42 -7.06 2.52
CA MET A 26 4.38 -7.49 1.51
C MET A 26 5.54 -8.29 2.11
N GLU A 27 6.06 -7.87 3.27
CA GLU A 27 7.09 -8.61 4.00
C GLU A 27 6.58 -10.01 4.43
N ALA A 28 5.34 -10.10 4.91
CA ALA A 28 4.72 -11.37 5.28
C ALA A 28 4.46 -12.31 4.09
N LEU A 29 4.23 -11.76 2.90
CA LEU A 29 4.10 -12.53 1.65
C LEU A 29 5.48 -13.01 1.17
N ALA A 30 6.50 -12.16 1.22
CA ALA A 30 7.88 -12.52 0.91
C ALA A 30 8.39 -13.65 1.82
N ALA A 31 8.13 -13.55 3.14
CA ALA A 31 8.48 -14.57 4.11
C ALA A 31 7.79 -15.93 3.86
N ARG A 32 6.67 -15.95 3.13
CA ARG A 32 5.97 -17.16 2.68
C ARG A 32 6.50 -17.72 1.35
N GLY A 33 7.56 -17.15 0.80
CA GLY A 33 8.20 -17.61 -0.44
C GLY A 33 7.57 -17.05 -1.71
N HIS A 34 6.77 -15.99 -1.62
CA HIS A 34 6.31 -15.27 -2.81
C HIS A 34 7.42 -14.33 -3.32
N ASP A 35 7.52 -14.20 -4.64
CA ASP A 35 8.38 -13.19 -5.25
C ASP A 35 7.60 -11.87 -5.22
N THR A 36 8.06 -10.92 -4.41
CA THR A 36 7.33 -9.68 -4.14
C THR A 36 8.08 -8.47 -4.68
N LEU A 37 7.36 -7.62 -5.40
CA LEU A 37 7.84 -6.33 -5.88
C LEU A 37 6.93 -5.20 -5.38
N VAL A 38 7.51 -4.15 -4.84
CA VAL A 38 6.81 -2.89 -4.55
C VAL A 38 7.27 -1.85 -5.55
N VAL A 39 6.32 -1.22 -6.23
CA VAL A 39 6.59 -0.05 -7.08
C VAL A 39 6.04 1.18 -6.38
N THR A 40 6.93 2.09 -6.05
CA THR A 40 6.68 3.22 -5.14
C THR A 40 7.30 4.51 -5.68
N ARG A 41 7.11 5.63 -4.96
CA ARG A 41 7.71 6.92 -5.26
C ARG A 41 8.20 7.64 -4.01
N ALA A 42 9.21 8.50 -4.19
CA ALA A 42 9.60 9.51 -3.20
C ALA A 42 8.48 10.55 -3.00
N PRO A 43 8.47 11.34 -1.91
CA PRO A 43 7.44 12.36 -1.67
C PRO A 43 7.43 13.48 -2.72
N GLU A 44 8.59 13.79 -3.29
CA GLU A 44 8.75 14.77 -4.35
C GLU A 44 9.69 14.19 -5.41
N PHE A 45 9.54 14.68 -6.65
CA PHE A 45 10.38 14.26 -7.77
C PHE A 45 11.50 15.27 -7.94
N SER A 46 12.65 15.00 -7.32
CA SER A 46 13.81 15.91 -7.34
C SER A 46 15.12 15.18 -7.02
N GLU A 47 16.25 15.75 -7.44
CA GLU A 47 17.58 15.24 -7.04
C GLU A 47 17.77 15.30 -5.52
N LYS A 48 17.18 16.30 -4.85
CA LYS A 48 17.24 16.42 -3.39
C LYS A 48 16.53 15.24 -2.73
N SER A 49 15.29 14.96 -3.13
CA SER A 49 14.50 13.84 -2.58
C SER A 49 15.12 12.49 -2.90
N HIS A 50 15.74 12.33 -4.08
CA HIS A 50 16.54 11.16 -4.42
C HIS A 50 17.70 10.96 -3.44
N ALA A 51 18.51 12.00 -3.23
CA ALA A 51 19.66 11.94 -2.33
C ALA A 51 19.26 11.75 -0.86
N GLU A 52 18.14 12.33 -0.43
CA GLU A 52 17.57 12.13 0.91
C GLU A 52 17.14 10.69 1.14
N LEU A 53 16.37 10.10 0.21
CA LEU A 53 15.95 8.70 0.32
C LEU A 53 17.15 7.76 0.32
N LYS A 54 18.14 7.99 -0.55
CA LYS A 54 19.37 7.19 -0.58
C LYS A 54 20.14 7.25 0.74
N ARG A 55 20.28 8.44 1.34
CA ARG A 55 20.92 8.62 2.65
C ARG A 55 20.16 7.93 3.76
N GLU A 56 18.83 8.04 3.77
CA GLU A 56 17.97 7.39 4.78
C GLU A 56 18.07 5.86 4.72
N LEU A 57 18.10 5.29 3.51
CA LEU A 57 18.33 3.86 3.31
C LEU A 57 19.72 3.44 3.82
N ALA A 58 20.76 4.18 3.45
CA ALA A 58 22.13 3.90 3.89
C ALA A 58 22.30 4.00 5.43
N ALA A 59 21.68 5.01 6.07
CA ALA A 59 21.69 5.18 7.52
C ALA A 59 21.04 4.02 8.26
N ARG A 60 20.18 3.25 7.59
CA ARG A 60 19.49 2.06 8.11
C ARG A 60 20.15 0.75 7.65
N GLY A 61 21.33 0.83 7.02
CA GLY A 61 22.07 -0.34 6.55
C GLY A 61 21.45 -1.02 5.32
N ILE A 62 20.60 -0.31 4.56
CA ILE A 62 19.97 -0.84 3.35
C ILE A 62 20.78 -0.37 2.14
N ALA A 63 21.38 -1.31 1.44
CA ALA A 63 22.02 -1.03 0.15
C ALA A 63 20.95 -0.75 -0.91
N ALA A 64 21.14 0.34 -1.67
CA ALA A 64 20.29 0.71 -2.77
C ALA A 64 21.11 0.89 -4.04
N GLU A 65 20.66 0.28 -5.12
CA GLU A 65 21.13 0.52 -6.47
C GLU A 65 20.38 1.72 -7.06
N GLU A 66 21.09 2.57 -7.81
CA GLU A 66 20.47 3.71 -8.48
C GLU A 66 20.54 3.54 -9.99
N ASP A 67 19.48 3.96 -10.66
CA ASP A 67 19.48 4.19 -12.11
C ASP A 67 19.17 5.67 -12.40
N LEU A 68 18.85 5.99 -13.65
CA LEU A 68 18.61 7.37 -14.08
C LEU A 68 17.43 8.04 -13.37
N GLU A 69 16.41 7.30 -12.92
CA GLU A 69 15.16 7.89 -12.40
C GLU A 69 14.71 7.33 -11.05
N SER A 70 15.30 6.22 -10.60
CA SER A 70 14.82 5.43 -9.47
C SER A 70 15.92 4.89 -8.57
N LEU A 71 15.49 4.43 -7.39
CA LEU A 71 16.28 3.61 -6.47
C LEU A 71 15.67 2.22 -6.38
N SER A 72 16.51 1.19 -6.41
CA SER A 72 16.13 -0.21 -6.24
C SER A 72 16.81 -0.78 -4.99
N TYR A 73 16.06 -1.45 -4.13
CA TYR A 73 16.59 -2.04 -2.89
C TYR A 73 15.76 -3.24 -2.44
N THR A 74 16.26 -3.97 -1.45
CA THR A 74 15.51 -5.07 -0.80
C THR A 74 15.28 -4.74 0.66
N LEU A 75 14.04 -4.88 1.12
CA LEU A 75 13.64 -4.67 2.50
C LEU A 75 12.93 -5.93 3.02
N ASN A 76 13.51 -6.63 3.98
CA ASN A 76 12.90 -7.83 4.61
C ASN A 76 12.39 -8.86 3.58
N GLY A 77 13.16 -9.11 2.52
CA GLY A 77 12.82 -10.04 1.43
C GLY A 77 11.96 -9.44 0.31
N VAL A 78 11.48 -8.21 0.46
CA VAL A 78 10.68 -7.49 -0.55
C VAL A 78 11.58 -6.68 -1.46
N ARG A 79 11.48 -6.89 -2.78
CA ARG A 79 12.15 -6.02 -3.77
C ARG A 79 11.35 -4.73 -3.92
N VAL A 80 12.03 -3.59 -3.94
CA VAL A 80 11.39 -2.28 -4.03
C VAL A 80 12.03 -1.48 -5.15
N ARG A 81 11.20 -0.84 -5.98
CA ARG A 81 11.61 0.15 -6.97
C ARG A 81 10.89 1.48 -6.70
N ALA A 82 11.67 2.50 -6.38
CA ALA A 82 11.18 3.82 -5.98
C ALA A 82 11.51 4.87 -7.03
N LEU A 83 10.51 5.43 -7.70
CA LEU A 83 10.67 6.58 -8.60
C LEU A 83 10.97 7.84 -7.78
N THR A 84 12.03 8.57 -8.13
CA THR A 84 12.58 9.64 -7.26
C THR A 84 12.84 10.96 -7.95
N ARG A 85 13.12 10.98 -9.27
CA ARG A 85 13.60 12.19 -9.95
C ARG A 85 12.59 12.85 -10.87
N GLN A 86 11.94 12.08 -11.73
CA GLN A 86 11.02 12.61 -12.75
C GLN A 86 9.58 12.18 -12.46
N PRO A 87 8.56 13.03 -12.74
CA PRO A 87 7.17 12.75 -12.42
C PRO A 87 6.47 11.80 -13.41
N HIS A 88 7.19 10.82 -13.96
CA HIS A 88 6.69 9.87 -14.96
C HIS A 88 6.10 8.60 -14.33
N LEU A 89 5.36 8.75 -13.23
CA LEU A 89 4.86 7.63 -12.41
C LEU A 89 4.13 6.56 -13.21
N ARG A 90 3.26 6.96 -14.15
CA ARG A 90 2.49 6.02 -14.97
C ARG A 90 3.39 5.15 -15.87
N ALA A 91 4.35 5.78 -16.55
CA ALA A 91 5.28 5.08 -17.45
C ALA A 91 6.25 4.18 -16.66
N PHE A 92 6.75 4.66 -15.53
CA PHE A 92 7.60 3.88 -14.62
C PHE A 92 6.86 2.66 -14.04
N PHE A 93 5.61 2.84 -13.63
CA PHE A 93 4.79 1.73 -13.14
C PHE A 93 4.54 0.69 -14.24
N GLN A 94 4.22 1.13 -15.45
CA GLN A 94 4.02 0.23 -16.59
C GLN A 94 5.29 -0.56 -16.91
N SER A 95 6.46 0.07 -16.94
CA SER A 95 7.71 -0.65 -17.21
C SER A 95 8.03 -1.70 -16.13
N CYS A 96 7.68 -1.42 -14.87
CA CYS A 96 7.82 -2.40 -13.79
C CYS A 96 6.81 -3.56 -13.93
N LEU A 97 5.57 -3.28 -14.33
CA LEU A 97 4.58 -4.33 -14.62
C LEU A 97 5.08 -5.26 -15.73
N ASP A 98 5.53 -4.69 -16.86
CA ASP A 98 5.97 -5.43 -18.03
C ASP A 98 7.20 -6.29 -17.73
N ALA A 99 8.17 -5.74 -16.98
CA ALA A 99 9.39 -6.45 -16.62
C ALA A 99 9.14 -7.55 -15.57
N PHE A 100 8.20 -7.33 -14.65
CA PHE A 100 7.94 -8.27 -13.57
C PHE A 100 6.96 -9.38 -13.97
N ASP A 101 5.95 -9.08 -14.80
CA ASP A 101 4.84 -9.96 -15.18
C ASP A 101 4.18 -10.60 -13.95
N PRO A 102 3.47 -9.82 -13.10
CA PRO A 102 2.90 -10.32 -11.85
C PRO A 102 1.70 -11.25 -12.08
N ASP A 103 1.54 -12.22 -11.17
CA ASP A 103 0.32 -13.03 -11.07
C ASP A 103 -0.80 -12.23 -10.36
N ILE A 104 -0.42 -11.40 -9.39
CA ILE A 104 -1.32 -10.59 -8.55
C ILE A 104 -0.80 -9.16 -8.46
N ILE A 105 -1.68 -8.18 -8.64
CA ILE A 105 -1.41 -6.77 -8.36
C ILE A 105 -2.28 -6.32 -7.18
N LEU A 106 -1.64 -5.90 -6.10
CA LEU A 106 -2.26 -5.25 -4.97
C LEU A 106 -2.27 -3.74 -5.21
N THR A 107 -3.41 -3.11 -5.03
CA THR A 107 -3.53 -1.67 -4.92
C THR A 107 -4.33 -1.33 -3.68
N SER A 108 -4.40 -0.06 -3.28
CA SER A 108 -5.15 0.31 -2.09
C SER A 108 -5.79 1.68 -2.22
N THR A 109 -6.59 2.05 -1.22
CA THR A 109 -7.07 3.43 -1.04
C THR A 109 -5.94 4.45 -0.86
N ASP A 110 -4.70 4.02 -0.61
CA ASP A 110 -3.49 4.87 -0.59
C ASP A 110 -2.95 5.12 -2.03
N ASP A 111 -3.86 5.28 -2.99
CA ASP A 111 -3.61 5.68 -4.38
C ASP A 111 -4.57 6.82 -4.76
N PRO A 112 -4.26 8.08 -4.38
CA PRO A 112 -5.14 9.21 -4.64
C PRO A 112 -5.48 9.33 -6.11
N GLY A 113 -6.79 9.30 -6.41
CA GLY A 113 -7.29 9.39 -7.77
C GLY A 113 -7.22 8.11 -8.59
N GLN A 114 -6.90 6.95 -8.00
CA GLN A 114 -6.83 5.64 -8.66
C GLN A 114 -5.81 5.60 -9.83
N ILE A 115 -4.72 6.36 -9.72
CA ILE A 115 -3.73 6.52 -10.81
C ILE A 115 -3.07 5.20 -11.17
N LEU A 116 -2.63 4.44 -10.15
CA LEU A 116 -1.98 3.15 -10.35
C LEU A 116 -3.00 2.03 -10.50
N PHE A 117 -4.15 2.12 -9.83
CA PHE A 117 -5.26 1.18 -10.00
C PHE A 117 -5.75 1.13 -11.45
N ASP A 118 -5.92 2.28 -12.11
CA ASP A 118 -6.30 2.35 -13.53
C ASP A 118 -5.31 1.65 -14.46
N LEU A 119 -4.02 1.58 -14.09
CA LEU A 119 -3.02 0.83 -14.85
C LEU A 119 -3.07 -0.67 -14.51
N ALA A 120 -3.23 -1.01 -13.23
CA ALA A 120 -3.32 -2.39 -12.76
C ALA A 120 -4.44 -3.18 -13.45
N ILE A 121 -5.65 -2.62 -13.55
CA ILE A 121 -6.82 -3.29 -14.15
C ILE A 121 -6.71 -3.51 -15.67
N ARG A 122 -5.73 -2.88 -16.32
CA ARG A 122 -5.44 -3.09 -17.75
C ARG A 122 -4.37 -4.15 -17.98
N HIS A 123 -3.75 -4.68 -16.92
CA HIS A 123 -2.79 -5.76 -17.06
C HIS A 123 -3.51 -7.01 -17.61
N PRO A 124 -2.99 -7.64 -18.69
CA PRO A 124 -3.75 -8.63 -19.43
C PRO A 124 -4.02 -9.93 -18.67
N ARG A 125 -3.24 -10.23 -17.63
CA ARG A 125 -3.25 -11.53 -16.95
C ARG A 125 -3.34 -11.49 -15.43
N ALA A 126 -2.97 -10.37 -14.81
CA ALA A 126 -2.81 -10.34 -13.36
C ALA A 126 -4.17 -10.20 -12.70
N ARG A 127 -4.36 -10.86 -11.55
CA ARG A 127 -5.52 -10.62 -10.70
C ARG A 127 -5.31 -9.34 -9.90
N VAL A 128 -6.26 -8.42 -9.94
CA VAL A 128 -6.17 -7.14 -9.24
C VAL A 128 -6.97 -7.19 -7.95
N VAL A 129 -6.28 -6.98 -6.83
CA VAL A 129 -6.88 -6.93 -5.49
C VAL A 129 -6.83 -5.50 -4.98
N TYR A 130 -8.00 -4.94 -4.64
CA TYR A 130 -8.13 -3.59 -4.11
C TYR A 130 -8.30 -3.61 -2.59
N LEU A 131 -7.34 -3.02 -1.87
CA LEU A 131 -7.34 -2.95 -0.41
C LEU A 131 -7.97 -1.64 0.08
N VAL A 132 -9.11 -1.75 0.77
CA VAL A 132 -9.80 -0.61 1.38
C VAL A 132 -9.31 -0.42 2.81
N ARG A 133 -8.48 0.61 3.03
CA ARG A 133 -7.88 0.93 4.34
C ARG A 133 -8.69 1.93 5.17
N ALA A 134 -9.46 2.80 4.51
CA ALA A 134 -10.25 3.84 5.17
C ALA A 134 -11.46 4.25 4.32
N THR A 135 -12.62 4.46 4.92
CA THR A 135 -13.85 4.84 4.20
C THR A 135 -13.76 6.23 3.58
N ILE A 136 -12.98 7.14 4.15
CA ILE A 136 -12.77 8.50 3.61
C ILE A 136 -12.09 8.55 2.24
N ALA A 137 -11.36 7.48 1.89
CA ALA A 137 -10.54 7.42 0.69
C ALA A 137 -11.20 6.62 -0.45
N VAL A 138 -12.34 5.95 -0.21
CA VAL A 138 -13.12 5.35 -1.29
C VAL A 138 -13.96 6.41 -2.01
N PRO A 139 -14.33 6.20 -3.29
CA PRO A 139 -15.06 7.21 -4.07
C PRO A 139 -16.58 7.16 -3.88
N PHE A 140 -17.09 6.66 -2.74
CA PHE A 140 -18.52 6.43 -2.52
C PHE A 140 -18.91 6.47 -1.03
N GLY A 141 -20.21 6.59 -0.79
CA GLY A 141 -20.81 6.64 0.53
C GLY A 141 -20.58 7.95 1.28
N PRO A 142 -21.16 8.09 2.48
CA PRO A 142 -21.20 9.33 3.23
C PRO A 142 -19.86 9.76 3.85
N ASP A 143 -18.96 8.82 4.15
CA ASP A 143 -17.67 9.10 4.77
C ASP A 143 -16.63 9.61 3.76
N SER A 144 -16.88 9.38 2.47
CA SER A 144 -15.94 9.66 1.38
C SER A 144 -15.65 11.16 1.26
N SER A 145 -14.36 11.51 1.23
CA SER A 145 -13.90 12.88 0.97
C SER A 145 -14.20 13.37 -0.45
N MET A 146 -14.35 12.47 -1.42
CA MET A 146 -14.68 12.81 -2.81
C MET A 146 -15.45 11.68 -3.50
N VAL A 147 -16.77 11.82 -3.55
CA VAL A 147 -17.64 10.87 -4.24
C VAL A 147 -17.47 10.98 -5.76
N SER A 148 -17.36 9.85 -6.44
CA SER A 148 -17.25 9.76 -7.89
C SER A 148 -17.84 8.46 -8.41
N SER A 149 -18.93 8.56 -9.19
CA SER A 149 -19.57 7.41 -9.82
C SER A 149 -18.63 6.71 -10.82
N ALA A 150 -17.82 7.46 -11.56
CA ALA A 150 -16.84 6.92 -12.50
C ALA A 150 -15.76 6.09 -11.79
N LYS A 151 -15.15 6.62 -10.72
CA LYS A 151 -14.16 5.89 -9.92
C LYS A 151 -14.75 4.68 -9.19
N THR A 152 -16.01 4.79 -8.76
CA THR A 152 -16.76 3.66 -8.19
C THR A 152 -16.99 2.56 -9.25
N ALA A 153 -17.34 2.94 -10.48
CA ALA A 153 -17.51 2.00 -11.57
C ALA A 153 -16.18 1.29 -11.92
N ASN A 154 -15.05 2.00 -11.90
CA ASN A 154 -13.73 1.39 -12.15
C ASN A 154 -13.40 0.27 -11.16
N LEU A 155 -13.84 0.38 -9.89
CA LEU A 155 -13.60 -0.66 -8.89
C LEU A 155 -14.27 -2.00 -9.20
N ARG A 156 -15.26 -2.05 -10.11
CA ARG A 156 -15.85 -3.31 -10.60
C ARG A 156 -14.87 -4.18 -11.38
N HIS A 157 -13.75 -3.59 -11.84
CA HIS A 157 -12.70 -4.31 -12.55
C HIS A 157 -11.66 -4.95 -11.63
N ALA A 158 -11.74 -4.70 -10.31
CA ALA A 158 -10.96 -5.47 -9.35
C ALA A 158 -11.53 -6.90 -9.27
N ASP A 159 -10.64 -7.90 -9.28
CA ASP A 159 -11.03 -9.30 -9.07
C ASP A 159 -11.45 -9.57 -7.62
N LEU A 160 -10.92 -8.78 -6.68
CA LEU A 160 -11.26 -8.88 -5.26
C LEU A 160 -11.13 -7.53 -4.57
N ILE A 161 -12.09 -7.22 -3.69
CA ILE A 161 -12.02 -6.07 -2.79
C ILE A 161 -11.93 -6.55 -1.35
N ILE A 162 -10.93 -6.07 -0.62
CA ILE A 162 -10.67 -6.45 0.77
C ILE A 162 -10.78 -5.22 1.66
N GLY A 163 -11.68 -5.25 2.64
CA GLY A 163 -11.72 -4.29 3.74
C GLY A 163 -10.80 -4.71 4.88
N VAL A 164 -10.15 -3.75 5.53
CA VAL A 164 -9.29 -4.00 6.72
C VAL A 164 -10.05 -4.39 7.99
N SER A 165 -11.37 -4.25 7.98
CA SER A 165 -12.25 -4.64 9.08
C SER A 165 -13.60 -5.10 8.52
N HIS A 166 -14.39 -5.79 9.35
CA HIS A 166 -15.78 -6.12 9.00
C HIS A 166 -16.61 -4.86 8.70
N TYR A 167 -16.37 -3.78 9.44
CA TYR A 167 -17.01 -2.49 9.19
C TYR A 167 -16.69 -1.98 7.79
N VAL A 168 -15.41 -1.90 7.42
CA VAL A 168 -14.99 -1.38 6.11
C VAL A 168 -15.51 -2.25 4.96
N ALA A 169 -15.45 -3.58 5.07
CA ALA A 169 -16.03 -4.46 4.06
C ALA A 169 -17.56 -4.35 3.97
N GLY A 170 -18.25 -4.12 5.10
CA GLY A 170 -19.67 -3.79 5.14
C GLY A 170 -19.98 -2.48 4.42
N TYR A 171 -19.23 -1.43 4.72
CA TYR A 171 -19.37 -0.11 4.11
C TYR A 171 -19.24 -0.18 2.58
N VAL A 172 -18.26 -0.92 2.07
CA VAL A 172 -18.10 -1.13 0.61
C VAL A 172 -19.37 -1.75 0.01
N ARG A 173 -19.87 -2.84 0.59
CA ARG A 173 -21.07 -3.53 0.09
C ARG A 173 -22.29 -2.64 0.13
N GLU A 174 -22.51 -1.93 1.24
CA GLU A 174 -23.66 -1.06 1.44
C GLU A 174 -23.68 0.12 0.47
N TRP A 175 -22.56 0.83 0.33
CA TRP A 175 -22.53 2.13 -0.36
C TRP A 175 -22.11 2.08 -1.82
N SER A 176 -21.56 0.95 -2.30
CA SER A 176 -21.18 0.78 -3.71
C SER A 176 -21.89 -0.38 -4.41
N GLY A 177 -22.50 -1.30 -3.65
CA GLY A 177 -23.04 -2.55 -4.18
C GLY A 177 -21.97 -3.50 -4.75
N LEU A 178 -20.69 -3.26 -4.46
CA LEU A 178 -19.58 -4.14 -4.84
C LEU A 178 -19.40 -5.22 -3.78
N ASP A 179 -19.04 -6.43 -4.20
CA ASP A 179 -18.68 -7.48 -3.25
C ASP A 179 -17.33 -7.16 -2.60
N ALA A 180 -17.25 -7.37 -1.29
CA ALA A 180 -16.05 -7.12 -0.51
C ALA A 180 -16.00 -8.02 0.71
N ILE A 181 -14.81 -8.56 0.98
CA ILE A 181 -14.56 -9.44 2.14
C ILE A 181 -13.65 -8.75 3.14
N HIS A 182 -13.73 -9.20 4.40
CA HIS A 182 -12.76 -8.81 5.42
C HIS A 182 -11.68 -9.88 5.53
N VAL A 183 -10.42 -9.44 5.53
CA VAL A 183 -9.26 -10.26 5.88
C VAL A 183 -8.43 -9.47 6.90
N PRO A 184 -7.89 -10.08 7.98
CA PRO A 184 -7.11 -9.39 9.00
C PRO A 184 -5.71 -9.02 8.48
N ILE A 185 -5.64 -8.07 7.55
CA ILE A 185 -4.40 -7.62 6.87
C ILE A 185 -3.71 -6.45 7.59
N SER A 186 -4.15 -6.12 8.81
CA SER A 186 -3.54 -5.13 9.70
C SER A 186 -2.53 -5.82 10.62
N LEU A 187 -1.37 -6.17 10.05
CA LEU A 187 -0.29 -6.83 10.78
C LEU A 187 0.39 -5.89 11.78
N LEU A 188 0.87 -6.46 12.89
CA LEU A 188 1.70 -5.76 13.86
C LEU A 188 3.18 -5.88 13.48
N GLU A 189 3.96 -4.87 13.84
CA GLU A 189 5.40 -4.90 13.61
C GLU A 189 6.05 -5.85 14.64
N PRO A 190 6.90 -6.79 14.22
CA PRO A 190 7.60 -7.66 15.16
C PRO A 190 8.35 -6.85 16.22
N GLY A 191 8.19 -7.21 17.49
CA GLY A 191 8.79 -6.49 18.61
C GLY A 191 8.03 -5.23 19.05
N SER A 192 6.87 -4.91 18.46
CA SER A 192 5.97 -3.86 18.97
C SER A 192 5.07 -4.33 20.12
N GLU A 193 5.23 -5.58 20.58
CA GLU A 193 4.59 -6.08 21.80
C GLU A 193 5.19 -5.34 23.00
N SER A 194 4.49 -4.30 23.46
CA SER A 194 4.89 -3.64 24.70
C SER A 194 4.61 -4.59 25.86
N SER A 195 5.66 -5.02 26.55
CA SER A 195 5.59 -5.84 27.77
C SER A 195 4.79 -5.18 28.90
N GLN A 196 4.42 -3.91 28.74
CA GLN A 196 3.67 -3.11 29.70
C GLN A 196 2.16 -3.05 29.40
N LEU A 197 1.68 -3.65 28.30
CA LEU A 197 0.25 -3.71 27.99
C LEU A 197 -0.46 -4.77 28.85
N GLY A 198 -1.60 -4.40 29.45
CA GLY A 198 -2.48 -5.33 30.16
C GLY A 198 -2.16 -5.58 31.65
N SER A 199 -1.25 -4.80 32.26
CA SER A 199 -1.02 -4.83 33.71
C SER A 199 -1.80 -3.71 34.41
N PHE A 200 -2.54 -4.07 35.47
CA PHE A 200 -3.21 -3.10 36.34
C PHE A 200 -2.26 -2.32 37.25
N ASP A 201 -1.01 -2.78 37.39
CA ASP A 201 0.04 -2.11 38.15
C ASP A 201 0.84 -1.10 37.31
N ASN A 202 0.49 -0.93 36.03
CA ASN A 202 1.17 0.01 35.14
C ASN A 202 0.59 1.43 35.32
N GLU A 203 1.45 2.41 35.61
CA GLU A 203 1.07 3.82 35.73
C GLU A 203 0.70 4.47 34.38
N PHE A 204 1.05 3.82 33.26
CA PHE A 204 0.79 4.31 31.91
C PHE A 204 -0.43 3.62 31.27
N VAL A 205 -1.28 4.43 30.62
CA VAL A 205 -2.41 3.95 29.83
C VAL A 205 -2.06 4.02 28.35
N SER A 206 -2.21 2.91 27.63
CA SER A 206 -2.16 2.91 26.17
C SER A 206 -3.47 3.40 25.59
N MET A 207 -3.44 4.57 24.97
CA MET A 207 -4.58 5.12 24.25
C MET A 207 -4.52 4.72 22.78
N VAL A 208 -5.50 3.94 22.33
CA VAL A 208 -5.78 3.78 20.90
C VAL A 208 -6.65 4.95 20.49
N ASN A 209 -6.31 5.66 19.42
CA ASN A 209 -7.16 6.73 18.87
C ASN A 209 -8.36 6.08 18.16
N PRO A 210 -9.57 6.06 18.75
CA PRO A 210 -10.72 5.45 18.11
C PRO A 210 -11.12 6.31 16.91
N CYS A 211 -11.21 5.70 15.73
CA CYS A 211 -11.42 6.42 14.48
C CYS A 211 -12.68 5.89 13.79
N ALA A 212 -13.76 6.68 13.80
CA ALA A 212 -15.01 6.35 13.12
C ALA A 212 -14.84 6.04 11.61
N VAL A 213 -13.74 6.53 11.01
CA VAL A 213 -13.39 6.34 9.59
C VAL A 213 -12.73 4.99 9.31
N LYS A 214 -12.17 4.33 10.33
CA LYS A 214 -11.43 3.06 10.20
C LYS A 214 -12.12 1.88 10.90
N GLY A 215 -13.08 2.17 11.78
CA GLY A 215 -13.73 1.19 12.65
C GLY A 215 -12.85 0.92 13.86
#